data_AF-A0A6H2GWK1-F1
#
_entry.id   AF-A0A6H2GWK1-F1
#
_cell.length_a   1.000
_cell.length_b   1.000
_cell.length_c   1.000
_cell.angle_alpha   90.00
_cell.angle_beta   90.00
_cell.angle_gamma   90.00
#
_symmetry.space_group_name_H-M   'P 1'
#
loop_
_entity.id
_entity.type
_entity.pdbx_description
1 polymer ?
#
loop_
_entity_poly.entity_id
_entity_poly.type
_entity_poly.pdbx_seq_one_letter_code
_entity_poly.pdbx_strand_id
1 'polypeptide(L)' 'MKMYIGEKELRLVGKAWEVRHALRKLAREAGAGAPLRSDAAASVKAPR' A
#
# COMPACT_ATOMS: atom_id res chain seq x y z
N MET A 1 -13.07 0.48 2.11
CA MET A 1 -11.69 -0.07 2.09
C MET A 1 -11.57 -1.31 2.98
N LYS A 2 -10.92 -2.38 2.52
CA LYS A 2 -10.48 -3.56 3.28
C LYS A 2 -8.95 -3.59 3.37
N MET A 3 -8.41 -4.06 4.49
CA MET A 3 -6.97 -4.19 4.73
C MET A 3 -6.65 -5.62 5.13
N TYR A 4 -5.66 -6.22 4.46
CA TYR A 4 -5.16 -7.56 4.74
C TYR A 4 -3.69 -7.46 5.15
N ILE A 5 -3.36 -8.09 6.27
CA ILE A 5 -2.01 -8.15 6.80
C ILE A 5 -1.49 -9.56 6.49
N GLY A 6 -0.54 -9.65 5.55
CA GLY A 6 0.25 -10.86 5.33
C GLY A 6 1.56 -10.79 6.09
N GLU A 7 2.32 -11.88 6.10
CA GLU A 7 3.57 -11.99 6.87
C GLU A 7 4.63 -10.94 6.50
N LYS A 8 4.67 -10.49 5.23
CA LYS A 8 5.64 -9.51 4.71
C LYS A 8 5.01 -8.42 3.84
N GLU A 9 3.69 -8.42 3.70
CA GLU A 9 2.99 -7.47 2.83
C GLU A 9 1.68 -6.98 3.46
N LEU A 10 1.36 -5.72 3.18
CA LEU A 10 0.07 -5.11 3.49
C LEU A 10 -0.72 -4.94 2.19
N ARG A 11 -1.92 -5.50 2.10
CA ARG A 11 -2.80 -5.32 0.94
C ARG A 11 -4.00 -4.44 1.29
N LEU A 12 -4.17 -3.37 0.53
CA LEU A 12 -5.28 -2.42 0.66
C LEU A 12 -6.20 -2.54 -0.56
N VAL A 13 -7.47 -2.86 -0.32
CA VAL A 13 -8.47 -3.05 -1.39
C VAL A 13 -9.66 -2.12 -1.16
N GLY A 14 -9.91 -1.20 -2.08
CA GLY A 14 -10.99 -0.22 -1.94
C GLY A 14 -11.02 0.79 -3.07
N LYS A 15 -11.81 1.86 -2.89
CA LYS A 15 -11.82 2.99 -3.83
C LYS A 15 -10.44 3.65 -3.82
N ALA A 16 -9.97 4.11 -4.97
CA ALA A 16 -8.62 4.67 -5.12
C ALA A 16 -8.33 5.82 -4.14
N TRP A 17 -9.33 6.65 -3.83
CA TRP A 17 -9.17 7.73 -2.86
C TRP A 17 -8.95 7.22 -1.43
N GLU A 18 -9.61 6.11 -1.03
CA GLU A 18 -9.43 5.49 0.29
C GLU A 18 -8.00 4.94 0.41
N VAL A 19 -7.51 4.27 -0.64
CA VAL A 19 -6.14 3.72 -0.70
C VAL A 19 -5.10 4.82 -0.52
N ARG A 20 -5.21 5.90 -1.29
CA ARG A 20 -4.31 7.05 -1.16
C ARG A 20 -4.38 7.72 0.21
N HIS A 21 -5.56 7.77 0.83
CA HIS A 21 -5.71 8.38 2.16
C HIS A 21 -5.05 7.51 3.24
N ALA A 22 -5.27 6.19 3.20
CA ALA A 22 -4.67 5.26 4.16
C ALA A 22 -3.14 5.21 4.04
N LEU A 23 -2.58 5.16 2.82
CA LEU A 23 -1.13 5.20 2.61
C LEU A 23 -0.51 6.49 3.16
N ARG A 24 -1.15 7.66 2.95
CA ARG A 24 -0.69 8.93 3.51
C ARG A 24 -0.72 8.95 5.04
N LYS A 25 -1.73 8.32 5.65
CA LYS A 25 -1.83 8.20 7.11
C LYS A 25 -0.71 7.33 7.67
N LEU A 26 -0.50 6.14 7.08
CA LEU A 26 0.59 5.22 7.45
C LEU A 26 1.97 5.87 7.31
N ALA A 27 2.19 6.62 6.24
CA ALA A 27 3.46 7.34 6.03
C ALA A 27 3.72 8.43 7.10
N ARG A 28 2.67 9.05 7.66
CA ARG A 28 2.80 10.01 8.76
C ARG A 28 3.09 9.31 10.10
N GLU A 29 2.43 8.18 10.35
CA GLU A 29 2.60 7.38 11.56
C GLU A 29 3.98 6.71 11.63
N ALA A 30 4.54 6.32 10.48
CA ALA A 30 5.88 5.73 10.37
C ALA A 30 7.05 6.73 10.60
N GLY A 31 6.75 8.00 10.88
CA GLY A 31 7.74 9.06 11.03
C GLY A 31 8.07 9.76 9.71
N ALA A 32 8.29 11.08 9.77
CA ALA A 32 8.58 11.90 8.61
C ALA A 32 9.87 11.42 7.92
N GLY A 33 9.74 10.82 6.74
CA GLY A 33 10.88 10.52 5.86
C GLY A 33 11.19 9.05 5.61
N ALA A 34 10.38 8.08 6.06
CA ALA A 34 10.50 6.71 5.59
C ALA A 34 9.92 6.58 4.16
N PRO A 35 10.73 6.45 3.10
CA PRO A 35 10.18 6.23 1.77
C PRO A 35 9.44 4.88 1.79
N LEU A 36 8.16 4.89 1.41
CA LEU A 36 7.46 3.66 1.07
C LEU A 36 8.20 3.04 -0.12
N ARG A 37 9.12 2.11 0.16
CA ARG A 37 9.92 1.43 -0.85
C ARG A 37 8.95 0.75 -1.82
N SER A 38 8.95 1.24 -3.06
CA SER A 38 7.98 0.82 -4.07
C SER A 38 8.47 -0.45 -4.76
N ASP A 39 8.42 -1.57 -4.04
CA ASP A 39 8.66 -2.89 -4.63
C ASP A 39 7.41 -3.42 -5.38
N ALA A 40 6.30 -2.66 -5.36
CA ALA A 40 5.01 -3.03 -5.95
C ALA A 40 5.01 -3.09 -7.50
N ALA A 41 6.07 -2.64 -8.17
CA ALA A 41 6.16 -2.69 -9.64
C ALA A 41 6.35 -4.11 -10.22
N ALA A 42 6.65 -5.11 -9.38
CA ALA A 42 6.94 -6.47 -9.85
C ALA A 42 5.73 -7.41 -9.98
N SER A 43 4.54 -7.04 -9.47
CA SER A 43 3.42 -8.00 -9.33
C SER A 43 2.23 -7.78 -10.26
N VAL A 44 2.31 -6.90 -11.26
CA VAL A 44 1.29 -6.83 -12.32
C VAL A 44 1.75 -7.68 -13.51
N LYS A 45 1.80 -9.00 -13.32
CA LYS A 45 1.83 -9.93 -14.45
C LYS A 45 0.38 -10.09 -14.92
N ALA A 46 -0.01 -9.27 -15.88
CA ALA A 46 -1.29 -9.39 -16.56
C ALA A 46 -1.37 -10.75 -17.29
N PRO A 47 -2.41 -11.58 -17.08
CA PRO A 47 -2.69 -12.67 -17.99
C PRO A 47 -3.20 -12.08 -19.32
N ARG A 48 -2.68 -12.61 -20.43
CA ARG A 48 -3.05 -12.26 -21.81
C ARG A 48 -4.53 -12.52 -22.08
#